data_AF-D3TLT2-F1
#
_entry.id   AF-D3TLT2-F1
#
_cell.length_a   1.000
_cell.length_b   1.000
_cell.length_c   1.000
_cell.angle_alpha   90.00
_cell.angle_beta   90.00
_cell.angle_gamma   90.00
#
_symmetry.space_group_name_H-M   'P 1'
#
loop_
_entity.id
_entity.type
_entity.pdbx_description
1 polymer ?
#
loop_
_entity_poly.entity_id
_entity_poly.type
_entity_poly.pdbx_seq_one_letter_code
_entity_poly.pdbx_strand_id
1 'polypeptide(L)' 'MASDANVGKIVFVIAVSVFLYYFFWVSILPFMLIDEGDLIHSFFPPLKYAFILPATFGVVFLGGIAIFTLYHIWDFITA' A
#
# COMPACT_ATOMS: atom_id res chain seq x y z
N MET A 1 4.05 20.70 -25.79
CA MET A 1 2.78 20.33 -25.13
C MET A 1 2.56 18.81 -25.04
N ALA A 2 3.61 17.98 -25.23
CA ALA A 2 3.53 16.51 -25.17
C ALA A 2 4.16 15.89 -23.91
N SER A 3 4.45 16.70 -22.88
CA SER A 3 5.20 16.25 -21.70
C SER A 3 4.31 15.54 -20.68
N ASP A 4 3.14 16.08 -20.35
CA ASP A 4 2.38 15.62 -19.18
C ASP A 4 1.63 14.30 -19.41
N ALA A 5 1.11 14.09 -20.63
CA ALA A 5 0.39 12.87 -20.98
C ALA A 5 1.30 11.63 -21.03
N ASN A 6 2.56 11.79 -21.48
CA ASN A 6 3.52 10.69 -21.50
C ASN A 6 4.00 10.34 -20.10
N VAL A 7 4.24 11.33 -19.25
CA VAL A 7 4.57 11.11 -17.83
C VAL A 7 3.42 10.41 -17.11
N GLY A 8 2.18 10.84 -17.34
CA GLY A 8 0.99 10.18 -16.77
C GLY A 8 0.85 8.71 -17.18
N LYS A 9 1.15 8.38 -18.45
CA LYS A 9 1.17 6.98 -18.92
C LYS A 9 2.24 6.16 -18.22
N ILE A 10 3.45 6.69 -18.03
CA ILE A 10 4.54 6.00 -17.34
C ILE A 10 4.16 5.74 -15.88
N VAL A 11 3.65 6.75 -15.18
CA VAL A 11 3.17 6.63 -13.80
C VAL A 11 2.06 5.60 -13.69
N PHE A 12 1.11 5.59 -14.63
CA PHE A 12 0.03 4.60 -14.65
C PHE A 12 0.56 3.18 -14.82
N VAL A 13 1.46 2.94 -15.77
CA VAL A 13 2.06 1.62 -16.00
C VAL A 13 2.80 1.15 -14.74
N ILE A 14 3.63 2.01 -14.15
CA ILE A 14 4.36 1.69 -12.91
C ILE A 14 3.37 1.38 -11.78
N ALA A 15 2.35 2.21 -11.58
CA ALA A 15 1.35 2.02 -10.54
C ALA A 15 0.60 0.69 -10.72
N VAL A 16 0.19 0.35 -11.94
CA VAL A 16 -0.48 -0.92 -12.25
C VAL A 16 0.46 -2.09 -12.02
N SER A 17 1.73 -2.01 -12.42
CA SER A 17 2.71 -3.07 -12.17
C SER A 17 2.93 -3.33 -10.68
N VAL A 18 3.11 -2.26 -9.89
CA VAL A 18 3.24 -2.36 -8.42
C VAL A 18 1.96 -2.90 -7.79
N PHE A 19 0.80 -2.44 -8.26
CA PHE A 19 -0.50 -2.92 -7.79
C PHE A 19 -0.68 -4.42 -8.04
N LEU A 20 -0.38 -4.90 -9.24
CA LEU A 20 -0.49 -6.32 -9.57
C LEU A 20 0.48 -7.17 -8.74
N TYR A 21 1.73 -6.72 -8.59
CA TYR A 21 2.72 -7.41 -7.74
C TYR A 21 2.20 -7.56 -6.31
N TYR A 22 1.69 -6.46 -5.74
CA TYR A 22 1.17 -6.45 -4.37
C TYR A 22 -0.14 -7.25 -4.24
N PHE A 23 -1.05 -7.15 -5.22
CA PHE A 23 -2.29 -7.93 -5.26
C PHE A 23 -2.00 -9.43 -5.28
N PHE A 24 -1.10 -9.88 -6.15
CA PHE A 24 -0.70 -11.29 -6.17
C PHE A 24 -0.02 -11.71 -4.87
N TRP A 25 0.82 -10.84 -4.31
CA TRP A 25 1.51 -11.12 -3.05
C TRP A 25 0.56 -11.27 -1.85
N VAL A 26 -0.48 -10.43 -1.75
CA VAL A 26 -1.41 -10.45 -0.61
C VAL A 26 -2.58 -11.42 -0.83
N SER A 27 -3.09 -11.50 -2.06
CA SER A 27 -4.33 -12.22 -2.37
C SER A 27 -4.12 -13.61 -2.94
N ILE A 28 -2.97 -13.93 -3.55
CA ILE A 28 -2.71 -15.26 -4.12
C ILE A 28 -1.72 -16.06 -3.29
N LEU A 29 -0.62 -15.46 -2.84
CA LEU A 29 0.41 -16.15 -2.05
C LEU A 29 -0.13 -16.93 -0.84
N PRO A 30 -1.09 -16.43 -0.01
CA PRO A 30 -1.57 -17.22 1.14
C PRO A 30 -2.40 -18.46 0.75
N PHE A 31 -2.89 -18.55 -0.49
CA PHE A 31 -3.65 -19.70 -0.99
C PHE A 31 -2.81 -20.64 -1.87
N MET A 32 -1.58 -20.25 -2.20
CA MET A 32 -0.64 -21.11 -2.91
C MET A 32 -0.16 -22.18 -1.91
N LEU A 33 -0.53 -23.43 -2.17
CA LEU A 33 -0.21 -24.58 -1.31
C LEU A 33 1.31 -24.63 -1.08
N ILE A 34 1.69 -24.67 0.19
CA ILE A 34 3.07 -24.68 0.67
C ILE A 34 3.70 -26.00 0.22
N ASP A 35 4.32 -26.02 -0.95
CA ASP A 35 5.26 -27.07 -1.30
C ASP A 35 6.66 -26.52 -0.99
N GLU A 36 7.34 -27.17 -0.06
CA GLU A 36 8.51 -26.69 0.69
C GLU A 36 9.79 -26.47 -0.17
N GLY A 37 9.67 -26.45 -1.50
CA GLY A 37 10.78 -26.44 -2.46
C GLY A 37 10.72 -25.37 -3.56
N ASP A 38 9.81 -24.39 -3.51
CA ASP A 38 9.52 -23.58 -4.69
C ASP A 38 10.29 -22.24 -4.75
N LEU A 39 11.03 -22.03 -5.85
CA LEU A 39 11.77 -20.80 -6.21
C LEU A 39 10.90 -19.53 -6.12
N ILE A 40 9.59 -19.70 -6.23
CA ILE A 40 8.56 -18.65 -6.18
C ILE A 40 8.59 -17.94 -4.83
N HIS A 41 8.85 -18.66 -3.73
CA HIS A 41 8.88 -18.07 -2.39
C HIS A 41 10.08 -17.15 -2.15
N SER A 42 11.17 -17.27 -2.93
CA SER A 42 12.31 -16.36 -2.87
C SER A 42 12.04 -15.02 -3.56
N PHE A 43 11.07 -14.95 -4.46
CA PHE A 43 10.67 -13.72 -5.16
C PHE A 43 9.68 -12.87 -4.35
N PHE A 44 9.03 -13.46 -3.34
CA PHE A 44 8.04 -12.78 -2.52
C PHE A 44 8.51 -12.66 -1.06
N PRO A 45 8.45 -11.46 -0.45
CA PRO A 45 8.78 -11.32 0.95
C PRO A 45 7.81 -12.12 1.84
N PRO A 46 8.19 -12.44 3.08
CA PRO A 46 7.33 -13.19 4.00
C PRO A 46 5.93 -12.58 4.15
N LEU A 47 4.90 -13.42 4.17
CA LEU A 47 3.48 -13.03 4.27
C LEU A 47 3.17 -12.07 5.43
N LYS A 48 3.92 -12.15 6.54
CA LYS A 48 3.82 -11.20 7.66
C LYS A 48 3.97 -9.73 7.22
N TYR A 49 4.78 -9.46 6.21
CA TYR A 49 5.00 -8.10 5.70
C TYR A 49 3.88 -7.62 4.77
N ALA A 50 3.17 -8.55 4.13
CA ALA A 50 2.07 -8.23 3.21
C ALA A 50 0.95 -7.47 3.93
N PHE A 51 0.63 -7.83 5.19
CA PHE A 51 -0.41 -7.16 5.97
C PHE A 51 0.10 -5.95 6.78
N ILE A 52 1.40 -5.92 7.11
CA ILE A 52 2.00 -4.82 7.87
C ILE A 52 1.99 -3.52 7.06
N LEU A 53 2.30 -3.58 5.76
CA LEU A 53 2.31 -2.41 4.88
C LEU A 53 0.97 -1.64 4.90
N PRO A 54 -0.17 -2.23 4.53
CA PRO A 54 -1.46 -1.53 4.47
C PRO A 54 -1.95 -1.13 5.86
N ALA A 55 -1.67 -1.93 6.90
CA ALA A 55 -1.98 -1.56 8.28
C ALA A 55 -1.22 -0.30 8.70
N THR A 56 0.08 -0.22 8.39
CA THR A 56 0.92 0.95 8.72
C THR A 56 0.43 2.19 8.00
N PHE A 57 0.18 2.10 6.68
CA PHE A 57 -0.39 3.21 5.91
C PHE A 57 -1.75 3.65 6.46
N GLY A 58 -2.62 2.70 6.82
CA GLY A 58 -3.91 2.98 7.43
C GLY A 58 -3.80 3.72 8.76
N VAL A 59 -2.91 3.27 9.65
CA VAL A 59 -2.67 3.92 10.95
C VAL A 59 -2.12 5.33 10.76
N VAL A 60 -1.15 5.52 9.87
CA VAL A 60 -0.57 6.85 9.59
C VAL A 60 -1.62 7.78 8.98
N PHE A 61 -2.44 7.28 8.06
CA PHE A 61 -3.49 8.08 7.42
C PHE A 61 -4.59 8.48 8.41
N LEU A 62 -5.11 7.53 9.19
CA LEU A 62 -6.12 7.80 10.20
C LEU A 62 -5.58 8.68 11.33
N GLY A 63 -4.36 8.44 11.78
CA GLY A 63 -3.68 9.29 12.75
C GLY A 63 -3.48 10.72 12.23
N GLY A 64 -3.10 10.87 10.96
CA GLY A 64 -2.99 12.17 10.29
C GLY A 64 -4.32 12.91 10.24
N ILE A 65 -5.42 12.22 9.88
CA ILE A 65 -6.78 12.81 9.91
C ILE A 65 -7.15 13.21 11.33
N ALA A 66 -6.93 12.34 12.32
CA ALA A 66 -7.27 12.62 13.71
C ALA A 66 -6.54 13.87 14.23
N ILE A 67 -5.24 13.99 13.98
CA ILE A 67 -4.44 15.17 14.35
C ILE A 67 -4.95 16.42 13.63
N PHE A 68 -5.22 16.32 12.33
CA PHE A 68 -5.75 17.43 11.53
C PHE A 68 -7.10 17.93 12.05
N THR A 69 -8.00 17.00 12.40
CA THR A 69 -9.31 17.30 12.97
C THR A 69 -9.16 17.91 14.36
N LEU A 70 -8.31 17.36 15.23
CA LEU A 70 -8.04 17.93 16.54
C LEU A 70 -7.48 19.34 16.45
N TYR A 71 -6.54 19.59 15.53
CA TYR A 71 -6.00 20.93 15.28
C TYR A 71 -7.08 21.93 14.88
N HIS A 72 -8.01 21.56 14.00
CA HIS A 72 -9.09 22.46 13.56
C HIS A 72 -10.17 22.71 14.62
N ILE A 73 -10.44 21.73 15.47
CA ILE A 73 -11.50 21.82 16.49
C ILE A 73 -10.94 22.34 17.83
N TRP A 74 -9.61 22.40 17.99
CA TRP A 74 -8.94 22.82 19.23
C TRP A 74 -9.48 24.14 19.78
N ASP A 75 -9.66 25.14 18.91
CA ASP A 75 -10.15 26.47 19.31
C ASP A 75 -11.60 26.44 19.82
N PHE A 76 -12.43 25.49 19.36
CA PHE A 76 -13.81 25.30 19.83
C PHE A 76 -13.89 24.51 21.14
N ILE A 77 -12.93 23.63 21.41
CA ILE A 77 -12.89 22.82 22.64
C ILE A 77 -12.36 23.64 23.82
N THR A 78 -11.49 24.62 23.54
CA THR A 78 -10.79 25.40 24.56
C THR A 78 -11.46 26.75 24.88
N ALA A 79 -12.57 27.06 24.21
CA ALA A 79 -13.43 28.24 24.44
C ALA A 79 -14.54 27.96 25.46
#